data_AF-A0A523ZEC8-F1
#
_entry.id   AF-A0A523ZEC8-F1
#
_cell.length_a   1.000
_cell.length_b   1.000
_cell.length_c   1.000
_cell.angle_alpha   90.00
_cell.angle_beta   90.00
_cell.angle_gamma   90.00
#
_symmetry.space_group_name_H-M   'P 1'
#
loop_
_entity.id
_entity.type
_entity.pdbx_description
1 polymer ?
#
loop_
_entity_poly.entity_id
_entity_poly.type
_entity_poly.pdbx_seq_one_letter_code
_entity_poly.pdbx_strand_id
1 'polypeptide(L)' 'MRPSPDCFCDGRVPWCPPCVVGVATTMRHDHPETLSVSMLKRRIPGITGHEAALLVEATKGMLTYSIPLKARRNGQRY' A
#
# COMPACT_ATOMS: atom_id res chain seq x y z
N MET A 1 -4.58 18.92 -3.08
CA MET A 1 -4.08 17.53 -3.06
C MET A 1 -5.27 16.61 -2.82
N ARG A 2 -5.55 15.67 -3.74
CA ARG A 2 -6.63 14.70 -3.54
C ARG A 2 -6.18 13.67 -2.50
N PRO A 3 -6.99 13.34 -1.47
CA PRO A 3 -6.67 12.24 -0.57
C PRO A 3 -6.57 10.95 -1.39
N SER A 4 -5.53 10.15 -1.14
CA SER A 4 -5.48 8.81 -1.73
C SER A 4 -6.65 8.02 -1.13
N PRO A 5 -7.53 7.39 -1.95
CA PRO A 5 -8.72 6.69 -1.45
C PRO A 5 -8.42 5.47 -0.57
N ASP A 6 -7.13 5.14 -0.39
CA ASP A 6 -6.67 3.90 0.21
C ASP A 6 -6.42 4.02 1.73
N CYS A 7 -6.47 5.22 2.32
CA CYS A 7 -6.23 5.43 3.75
C CYS A 7 -6.63 6.83 4.27
N PHE A 8 -6.84 6.95 5.59
CA PHE A 8 -7.10 8.22 6.27
C PHE A 8 -5.89 8.60 7.15
N CYS A 9 -5.31 9.78 6.90
CA CYS A 9 -4.39 10.44 7.83
C CYS A 9 -5.11 11.60 8.52
N ASP A 10 -4.56 12.12 9.62
CA ASP A 10 -5.08 13.28 10.39
C ASP A 10 -5.14 14.62 9.62
N GLY A 11 -5.22 14.60 8.29
CA GLY A 11 -5.43 15.76 7.41
C GLY A 11 -4.21 16.64 7.21
N ARG A 12 -3.16 16.50 8.03
CA ARG A 12 -1.94 17.32 7.97
C ARG A 12 -0.95 16.88 6.90
N VAL A 13 -0.93 15.59 6.57
CA VAL A 13 -0.06 15.01 5.55
C VAL A 13 -0.86 14.04 4.68
N PRO A 14 -0.70 14.08 3.34
CA PRO A 14 -1.41 13.18 2.43
C PRO A 14 -0.91 11.73 2.52
N TRP A 15 0.27 11.50 3.13
CA TRP A 15 0.92 10.20 3.27
C TRP A 15 1.50 10.05 4.69
N CYS A 16 0.76 9.40 5.57
CA CYS A 16 1.24 8.98 6.89
C CYS A 16 1.81 7.55 6.82
N PRO A 17 2.64 7.12 7.80
CA PRO A 17 3.26 5.79 7.75
C PRO A 17 2.28 4.63 7.51
N PRO A 18 1.07 4.60 8.12
CA PRO A 18 0.08 3.55 7.82
C PRO A 18 -0.39 3.52 6.36
N CYS A 19 -0.55 4.69 5.73
CA CYS A 19 -0.92 4.80 4.32
C CYS A 19 0.14 4.24 3.38
N VAL A 20 1.40 4.56 3.66
CA VAL A 20 2.54 4.11 2.86
C VAL A 20 2.58 2.58 2.86
N VAL A 21 2.42 1.96 4.03
CA VAL A 21 2.36 0.50 4.16
C VAL A 21 1.12 -0.07 3.47
N GLY A 22 -0.07 0.49 3.71
CA GLY A 22 -1.31 0.01 3.11
C GLY A 22 -1.30 0.02 1.58
N VAL A 23 -0.77 1.09 0.98
CA VAL A 23 -0.59 1.17 -0.48
C VAL A 23 0.45 0.15 -0.96
N ALA A 24 1.58 -0.01 -0.26
CA ALA A 24 2.57 -1.00 -0.63
C ALA A 24 2.02 -2.44 -0.60
N THR A 25 1.23 -2.78 0.43
CA THR A 25 0.57 -4.08 0.55
C THR A 25 -0.46 -4.31 -0.54
N THR A 26 -1.29 -3.31 -0.84
CA THR A 26 -2.29 -3.39 -1.92
C THR A 26 -1.60 -3.60 -3.27
N MET A 27 -0.55 -2.82 -3.55
CA MET A 27 0.24 -2.98 -4.78
C MET A 27 0.92 -4.34 -4.86
N ARG A 28 1.35 -4.94 -3.74
CA ARG A 28 1.89 -6.32 -3.73
C ARG A 28 0.80 -7.32 -4.08
N HIS A 29 -0.41 -7.15 -3.58
CA HIS A 29 -1.53 -8.04 -3.93
C HIS A 29 -1.87 -7.94 -5.43
N ASP A 30 -1.83 -6.73 -6.01
CA ASP A 30 -2.07 -6.51 -7.44
C ASP A 30 -0.89 -6.98 -8.32
N HIS A 31 0.34 -6.95 -7.79
CA HIS A 31 1.58 -7.30 -8.46
C HIS A 31 2.43 -8.28 -7.62
N PRO A 32 1.96 -9.53 -7.42
CA PRO A 32 2.56 -10.47 -6.47
C PRO A 32 4.03 -10.77 -6.75
N GLU A 33 4.39 -10.96 -8.03
CA GLU A 33 5.75 -11.31 -8.44
C GLU A 33 6.55 -10.11 -9.00
N THR A 34 5.87 -9.03 -9.37
CA THR A 34 6.46 -7.96 -10.20
C THR A 34 6.56 -6.61 -9.52
N LEU A 35 6.07 -6.47 -8.27
CA LEU A 35 6.19 -5.23 -7.53
C LEU A 35 7.67 -4.83 -7.38
N SER A 36 8.01 -3.65 -7.88
CA SER A 36 9.36 -3.10 -7.89
C SER A 36 9.45 -1.76 -7.14
N VAL A 37 10.67 -1.40 -6.75
CA VAL A 37 11.01 -0.12 -6.10
C VAL A 37 10.47 1.07 -6.92
N SER A 38 10.69 1.04 -8.24
CA SER A 38 10.27 2.10 -9.15
C SER A 38 8.75 2.23 -9.29
N MET A 39 7.98 1.16 -9.04
CA MET A 39 6.52 1.24 -9.00
C MET A 39 6.04 1.93 -7.73
N LEU A 40 6.58 1.57 -6.56
CA LEU A 40 6.22 2.20 -5.30
C LEU A 40 6.56 3.69 -5.29
N LYS A 41 7.76 4.08 -5.74
CA LYS A 41 8.16 5.49 -5.82
C LYS A 41 7.26 6.33 -6.72
N ARG A 42 6.71 5.74 -7.78
CA ARG A 42 5.77 6.43 -8.68
C ARG A 42 4.40 6.63 -8.03
N ARG A 43 3.99 5.71 -7.17
CA ARG A 43 2.68 5.76 -6.50
C ARG A 43 2.70 6.59 -5.21
N ILE A 44 3.78 6.48 -4.43
CA ILE A 44 3.94 7.09 -3.12
C ILE A 44 4.95 8.24 -3.23
N PRO A 45 4.51 9.50 -3.35
CA PRO A 45 5.39 10.64 -3.43
C PRO A 45 6.16 10.85 -2.12
N GLY A 46 7.44 11.21 -2.24
CA GLY A 46 8.27 11.58 -1.09
C GLY A 46 9.04 10.45 -0.43
N ILE A 47 8.78 9.17 -0.78
CA ILE A 47 9.60 8.07 -0.25
C ILE A 47 10.96 7.99 -0.94
N THR A 48 11.98 7.68 -0.15
CA THR A 48 13.33 7.40 -0.62
C THR A 48 13.41 6.06 -1.34
N GLY A 49 14.49 5.86 -2.11
CA GLY A 49 14.75 4.55 -2.73
C GLY A 49 14.96 3.42 -1.71
N HIS A 50 15.55 3.76 -0.56
CA HIS A 50 15.79 2.80 0.53
C HIS A 50 14.48 2.36 1.19
N GLU A 51 13.61 3.30 1.56
CA GLU A 51 12.28 2.99 2.12
C GLU A 51 11.45 2.17 1.14
N ALA A 52 11.46 2.52 -0.15
CA ALA A 52 10.77 1.75 -1.18
C ALA A 52 11.30 0.31 -1.28
N ALA A 53 12.62 0.10 -1.21
CA ALA A 53 13.22 -1.24 -1.22
C ALA A 53 12.80 -2.05 0.02
N LEU A 54 12.82 -1.43 1.20
CA LEU A 54 12.35 -2.07 2.43
C LEU A 54 10.88 -2.51 2.31
N LEU A 55 10.01 -1.65 1.76
CA LEU A 55 8.59 -1.97 1.57
C LEU A 55 8.38 -3.10 0.55
N VAL A 56 9.15 -3.15 -0.55
CA VAL A 56 9.08 -4.25 -1.52
C VAL A 56 9.38 -5.59 -0.83
N GLU A 57 10.44 -5.66 -0.03
CA GLU A 57 10.84 -6.89 0.65
C GLU A 57 9.90 -7.25 1.81
N ALA A 58 9.52 -6.26 2.64
CA ALA A 58 8.59 -6.47 3.75
C ALA A 58 7.23 -7.02 3.27
N THR A 59 6.74 -6.53 2.13
CA THR A 59 5.46 -7.00 1.57
C THR A 59 5.52 -8.41 0.97
N LYS A 60 6.70 -8.92 0.57
CA LYS A 60 6.82 -10.32 0.11
C LYS A 60 6.40 -11.31 1.19
N GLY A 61 6.79 -11.06 2.43
CA GLY A 61 6.43 -11.90 3.58
C GLY A 61 4.93 -11.88 3.89
N MET A 62 4.20 -10.82 3.50
CA MET A 62 2.77 -10.69 3.83
C MET A 62 1.87 -11.61 3.00
N LEU A 63 2.25 -11.96 1.77
CA LEU A 63 1.49 -12.94 0.97
C LEU A 63 1.59 -14.36 1.55
N THR A 64 2.70 -14.68 2.23
CA THR A 64 2.92 -15.99 2.85
C THR A 64 2.18 -16.15 4.18
N TYR A 65 1.94 -15.04 4.88
CA TYR A 65 1.27 -15.00 6.19
C TYR A 65 -0.14 -14.41 6.13
N SER A 66 -0.81 -14.42 4.98
CA SER A 66 -2.16 -13.87 4.85
C SER A 66 -3.15 -14.64 5.73
N ILE A 67 -3.29 -14.16 6.97
CA ILE A 67 -4.49 -14.32 7.79
C ILE A 67 -5.64 -13.91 6.87
N PRO A 68 -6.72 -14.71 6.73
CA PRO A 68 -7.84 -14.36 5.87
C PRO A 68 -8.50 -13.08 6.38
N LEU A 69 -8.00 -11.93 5.92
CA LEU A 69 -8.65 -10.65 6.06
C LEU A 69 -9.87 -10.71 5.15
N LYS A 70 -10.99 -11.12 5.75
CA LYS A 70 -12.32 -11.16 5.15
C LYS A 70 -12.54 -9.85 4.39
N ALA A 71 -12.39 -9.92 3.06
CA ALA A 71 -12.67 -8.82 2.17
C ALA A 71 -14.11 -8.38 2.41
N ARG A 72 -14.30 -7.29 3.16
CA ARG A 72 -15.58 -6.56 3.17
C ARG A 72 -15.69 -5.86 1.82
N ARG A 73 -16.15 -6.61 0.83
CA ARG A 73 -16.68 -6.11 -0.43
C ARG A 73 -17.98 -5.38 -0.08
N ASN A 74 -17.91 -4.06 0.10
CA ASN A 74 -19.07 -3.22 0.37
C ASN A 74 -19.89 -3.08 -0.93
N GLY A 75 -20.78 -4.04 -1.17
CA GLY A 75 -21.85 -3.95 -2.16
C GLY A 75 -23.02 -3.19 -1.56
N GLN A 76 -22.99 -1.86 -1.63
CA GLN A 76 -24.12 -1.01 -1.31
C GLN A 76 -24.97 -0.83 -2.57
N ARG A 77 -26.14 -1.47 -2.61
CA ARG A 77 -27.32 -1.17 -3.44
C ARG A 77 -28.35 -2.28 -3.22
N TYR A 78 -29.39 -2.03 -2.42
CA TYR A 78 -30.82 -1.99 -2.81
C TYR A 78 -31.53 -1.10 -1.80
#